data_AF-A0AAX3QS90-F1
#
_entry.id   AF-A0AAX3QS90-F1
#
_cell.length_a   1.000
_cell.length_b   1.000
_cell.length_c   1.000
_cell.angle_alpha   90.00
_cell.angle_beta   90.00
_cell.angle_gamma   90.00
#
_symmetry.space_group_name_H-M   'P 1'
#
loop_
_entity.id
_entity.type
_entity.pdbx_description
1 polymer ?
#
loop_
_entity_poly.entity_id
_entity_poly.type
_entity_poly.pdbx_seq_one_letter_code
_entity_poly.pdbx_strand_id
1 'polypeptide(L)' 'MKYARIINGLAERLHIDNRKALRLFYESNTYVYLRKKVGDLHCMSDAYLIDELMIEYTNKQGS' A
#
# COMPACT_ATOMS: atom_id res chain seq x y z
N MET A 1 12.55 5.71 5.64
CA MET A 1 11.47 6.38 4.89
C MET A 1 10.82 5.46 3.83
N LYS A 2 10.59 4.16 4.11
CA LYS A 2 10.00 3.22 3.13
C LYS A 2 8.50 3.49 2.90
N TYR A 3 7.73 3.65 3.99
CA TYR A 3 6.30 3.90 3.91
C TYR A 3 5.97 5.21 3.19
N ALA A 4 6.73 6.28 3.41
CA ALA A 4 6.52 7.55 2.71
C ALA A 4 6.59 7.39 1.17
N ARG A 5 7.55 6.60 0.67
CA ARG A 5 7.67 6.34 -0.77
C ARG A 5 6.53 5.49 -1.32
N ILE A 6 6.11 4.48 -0.55
CA ILE A 6 4.96 3.64 -0.90
C ILE A 6 3.67 4.48 -0.95
N ILE A 7 3.45 5.34 0.05
CA ILE A 7 2.27 6.21 0.13
C ILE A 7 2.25 7.20 -1.05
N ASN A 8 3.39 7.84 -1.36
CA ASN A 8 3.48 8.76 -2.50
C ASN A 8 3.23 8.03 -3.83
N GLY A 9 3.83 6.86 -4.04
CA GLY A 9 3.61 6.08 -5.26
C GLY A 9 2.19 5.55 -5.40
N LEU A 10 1.53 5.22 -4.29
CA LEU A 10 0.11 4.87 -4.27
C LEU A 10 -0.78 6.07 -4.63
N ALA A 11 -0.46 7.26 -4.09
CA ALA A 11 -1.16 8.50 -4.40
C ALA A 11 -1.08 8.84 -5.90
N GLU A 12 0.11 8.72 -6.48
CA GLU A 12 0.37 8.94 -7.90
C GLU A 12 -0.43 7.97 -8.79
N ARG A 13 -0.41 6.67 -8.49
CA ARG A 13 -1.09 5.65 -9.30
C ARG A 13 -2.62 5.70 -9.22
N LEU A 14 -3.16 6.07 -8.07
CA LEU A 14 -4.62 6.23 -7.88
C LEU A 14 -5.12 7.62 -8.28
N HIS A 15 -4.23 8.56 -8.62
CA HIS A 15 -4.57 9.97 -8.85
C HIS A 15 -5.35 10.60 -7.67
N ILE A 16 -4.91 10.31 -6.44
CA ILE A 16 -5.50 10.83 -5.20
C ILE A 16 -4.48 11.67 -4.41
N ASP A 17 -4.97 12.46 -3.46
CA ASP A 17 -4.07 13.18 -2.56
C ASP A 17 -3.37 12.25 -1.55
N ASN A 18 -2.24 12.71 -1.02
CA ASN A 18 -1.45 11.94 -0.06
C ASN A 18 -2.20 11.62 1.24
N ARG A 19 -3.20 12.40 1.68
CA ARG A 19 -3.97 12.07 2.88
C ARG A 19 -4.88 10.87 2.64
N LYS A 20 -5.51 10.80 1.47
CA LYS A 20 -6.29 9.61 1.07
C LYS A 20 -5.40 8.38 0.92
N ALA A 21 -4.25 8.51 0.25
CA ALA A 21 -3.30 7.41 0.11
C ALA A 21 -2.76 6.92 1.45
N LEU A 22 -2.47 7.85 2.38
CA LEU A 22 -2.05 7.54 3.75
C LEU A 22 -3.10 6.70 4.48
N ARG A 23 -4.38 7.10 4.37
CA ARG A 23 -5.48 6.37 4.99
C ARG A 23 -5.62 4.96 4.41
N LEU A 24 -5.65 4.84 3.07
CA LEU A 24 -5.72 3.55 2.38
C LEU A 24 -4.56 2.62 2.76
N PHE A 25 -3.35 3.17 2.85
CA PHE A 25 -2.18 2.42 3.29
C PHE A 25 -2.37 1.85 4.70
N TYR A 26 -2.78 2.65 5.68
CA TYR A 26 -2.93 2.16 7.06
C TYR A 26 -4.14 1.24 7.27
N GLU A 27 -5.17 1.34 6.43
CA GLU A 27 -6.33 0.44 6.43
C GLU A 27 -6.11 -0.86 5.64
N SER A 28 -4.92 -1.05 5.06
CA SER A 28 -4.59 -2.21 4.23
C SER A 28 -4.09 -3.43 5.02
N ASN A 29 -4.41 -4.63 4.52
CA ASN A 29 -3.80 -5.87 4.98
C ASN A 29 -2.31 -5.90 4.64
N THR A 30 -1.89 -5.33 3.50
CA THR A 30 -0.48 -5.19 3.14
C THR A 30 0.31 -4.47 4.24
N TYR A 31 -0.23 -3.39 4.82
CA TYR A 31 0.39 -2.70 5.95
C TYR A 31 0.45 -3.59 7.20
N VAL A 32 -0.62 -4.32 7.52
CA VAL A 32 -0.64 -5.26 8.65
C VAL A 32 0.46 -6.32 8.51
N TYR A 33 0.64 -6.89 7.31
CA TYR A 33 1.68 -7.88 7.04
C TYR A 33 3.09 -7.28 7.11
N LEU A 34 3.29 -6.09 6.54
CA LEU A 34 4.55 -5.35 6.64
C LEU A 34 4.93 -5.06 8.09
N ARG A 35 3.98 -4.59 8.91
CA ARG A 35 4.21 -4.28 10.33
C ARG A 35 4.52 -5.53 11.14
N LYS A 36 3.80 -6.64 10.89
CA LYS A 36 4.01 -7.91 11.60
C LYS A 36 5.20 -8.70 11.05
N LYS A 37 5.86 -8.22 9.98
CA LYS A 37 6.92 -8.94 9.26
C LYS A 37 6.49 -10.35 8.87
N VAL A 38 5.22 -10.51 8.51
CA VAL A 38 4.68 -11.79 8.05
C VAL A 38 5.14 -11.98 6.61
N GLY A 39 5.94 -13.02 6.39
CA GLY A 39 6.63 -13.25 5.12
C GLY A 39 7.67 -12.18 4.78
N ASP A 40 8.19 -12.29 3.57
CA ASP A 40 9.30 -11.44 3.09
C ASP A 40 8.84 -10.10 2.49
N LEU A 41 7.57 -9.69 2.70
CA LEU A 41 7.02 -8.43 2.19
C LEU A 41 7.86 -7.21 2.57
N HIS A 42 8.47 -7.23 3.76
CA HIS A 42 9.33 -6.14 4.22
C HIS A 42 10.62 -6.02 3.39
N CYS A 43 11.08 -7.11 2.76
CA CYS A 43 12.22 -7.16 1.84
C CYS A 43 11.84 -6.79 0.39
N MET A 44 10.56 -6.84 0.04
CA MET A 44 10.10 -6.56 -1.31
C MET A 44 10.27 -5.08 -1.71
N SER A 45 10.32 -4.82 -3.02
CA SER A 45 10.50 -3.49 -3.57
C SER A 45 9.30 -2.57 -3.27
N ASP A 46 9.52 -1.26 -3.31
CA ASP A 46 8.43 -0.28 -3.11
C ASP A 46 7.35 -0.45 -4.19
N ALA A 47 7.73 -0.70 -5.44
CA ALA A 47 6.80 -0.90 -6.56
C ALA A 47 5.89 -2.13 -6.34
N TYR A 48 6.47 -3.26 -5.90
CA TYR A 48 5.70 -4.47 -5.61
C TYR A 48 4.67 -4.23 -4.50
N LEU A 49 5.07 -3.52 -3.44
CA LEU A 49 4.15 -3.20 -2.33
C LEU A 49 3.03 -2.25 -2.76
N ILE A 50 3.30 -1.34 -3.70
CA ILE A 50 2.25 -0.50 -4.29
C ILE A 50 1.29 -1.34 -5.14
N ASP A 51 1.79 -2.31 -5.92
CA ASP A 51 0.94 -3.22 -6.71
C ASP A 51 -0.01 -4.04 -5.80
N GLU A 52 0.50 -4.59 -4.69
CA GLU A 52 -0.32 -5.30 -3.70
C GLU A 52 -1.43 -4.41 -3.11
N LEU A 53 -1.11 -3.16 -2.77
CA LEU A 53 -2.07 -2.19 -2.26
C LEU A 53 -3.16 -1.86 -3.30
N MET A 54 -2.78 -1.76 -4.58
CA MET A 54 -3.72 -1.51 -5.68
C MET A 54 -4.68 -2.70 -5.89
N ILE A 55 -4.14 -3.92 -5.82
CA ILE A 55 -4.94 -5.16 -5.89
C ILE A 55 -5.93 -5.21 -4.73
N GLU A 56 -5.46 -4.97 -3.50
CA GLU A 56 -6.32 -4.96 -2.32
C GLU A 56 -7.43 -3.91 -2.41
N TYR A 57 -7.10 -2.70 -2.85
CA TYR A 57 -8.07 -1.62 -3.05
C TYR A 57 -9.12 -1.98 -4.10
N THR A 58 -8.70 -2.57 -5.22
CA THR A 58 -9.60 -2.97 -6.31
C THR A 58 -10.55 -4.08 -5.86
N ASN A 59 -10.03 -5.09 -5.14
CA ASN A 59 -10.83 -6.18 -4.60
C ASN A 59 -11.87 -5.70 -3.57
N LYS A 60 -11.53 -4.69 -2.76
CA LYS A 60 -12.47 -4.07 -1.79
C LYS A 60 -13.60 -3.27 -2.45
N GLN A 61 -13.40 -2.74 -3.66
CA GLN A 61 -14.43 -1.98 -4.39
C GLN A 61 -15.35 -2.84 -5.26
N GLY A 62 -14.96 -4.08 -5.56
CA GLY A 62 -15.75 -5.03 -6.34
C GLY A 62 -16.67 -5.94 -5.54
N SER A 63 -16.88 -5.67 -4.24
CA SER A 63 -17.80 -6.40 -3.35
C SER A 63 -19.00 -5.56 -2.93
#